data_AF-A0A7K6XYF5-F1
#
_entry.id   AF-A0A7K6XYF5-F1
#
_cell.length_a   1.000
_cell.length_b   1.000
_cell.length_c   1.000
_cell.angle_alpha   90.00
_cell.angle_beta   90.00
_cell.angle_gamma   90.00
#
_symmetry.space_group_name_H-M   'P 1'
#
loop_
_entity.id
_entity.type
_entity.pdbx_description
1 polymer ?
#
loop_
_entity_poly.entity_id
_entity_poly.type
_entity_poly.pdbx_seq_one_letter_code
_entity_poly.pdbx_strand_id
1 'polypeptide(L)'
;MSFAMLRSAPGRFLYPDISALSEDEENSESSGSEEKPFHVENEGGKSRGRLAREPRQRHTANARERDRTNSVNTAFTALRTLIPTEPADRKLSKIETLRLASSYISHLGNVLLLGEAGGSGQPCHGA
;
A
#
# COMPACT_ATOMS: atom_id res chain seq x y z
N MET A 1 -1.37 8.59 -49.34
CA MET A 1 -1.75 8.25 -47.95
C MET A 1 -0.51 7.71 -47.26
N SER A 2 0.21 8.55 -46.52
CA SER A 2 1.42 8.19 -45.80
C SER A 2 1.06 7.83 -44.36
N PHE A 3 1.19 6.57 -43.99
CA PHE A 3 1.05 6.13 -42.60
C PHE A 3 2.33 6.49 -41.84
N ALA A 4 2.23 7.46 -40.93
CA ALA A 4 3.31 7.76 -40.01
C ALA A 4 3.49 6.57 -39.05
N MET A 5 4.65 5.91 -39.12
CA MET A 5 5.08 4.93 -38.12
C MET A 5 5.25 5.65 -36.79
N LEU A 6 4.29 5.47 -35.89
CA LEU A 6 4.41 5.92 -34.51
C LEU A 6 5.61 5.20 -33.89
N ARG A 7 6.66 5.96 -33.59
CA ARG A 7 7.89 5.47 -32.96
C ARG A 7 7.54 4.91 -31.59
N SER A 8 7.69 3.59 -31.42
CA SER A 8 7.64 2.93 -30.11
C SER A 8 8.72 3.53 -29.22
N ALA A 9 8.32 4.29 -28.20
CA ALA A 9 9.23 4.74 -27.16
C ALA A 9 9.46 3.57 -26.18
N PRO A 10 10.71 3.17 -25.92
CA PRO A 10 11.00 2.19 -24.88
C PRO A 10 10.90 2.89 -23.53
N GLY A 11 9.67 3.02 -23.02
CA GLY A 11 9.40 3.51 -21.68
C GLY A 11 9.71 2.44 -20.62
N ARG A 12 10.97 2.00 -20.52
CA ARG A 12 11.46 1.35 -19.29
C ARG A 12 11.81 2.46 -18.30
N PHE A 13 10.78 3.16 -17.80
CA PHE A 13 10.91 3.87 -16.55
C PHE A 13 11.20 2.80 -15.49
N LEU A 14 12.38 2.87 -14.88
CA LEU A 14 12.79 2.06 -13.75
C LEU A 14 11.92 2.47 -12.55
N TYR A 15 10.70 1.96 -12.50
CA TYR A 15 9.93 1.98 -11.27
C TYR A 15 10.45 0.81 -10.42
N PRO A 16 10.82 1.04 -9.14
CA PRO A 16 11.13 -0.06 -8.24
C PRO A 16 9.92 -0.99 -8.19
N ASP A 17 10.14 -2.25 -8.53
CA ASP A 17 9.12 -3.29 -8.45
C ASP A 17 8.71 -3.44 -6.99
N ILE A 18 7.53 -2.92 -6.63
CA ILE A 18 6.95 -3.02 -5.28
C ILE A 18 6.78 -4.49 -4.84
N SER A 19 6.86 -5.43 -5.78
CA SER A 19 6.81 -6.86 -5.54
C SER A 19 8.07 -7.39 -4.85
N ALA A 20 9.21 -6.69 -4.94
CA ALA A 20 10.48 -7.15 -4.40
C ALA A 20 10.64 -6.97 -2.87
N LEU A 21 9.60 -6.48 -2.17
CA LEU A 21 9.59 -6.31 -0.71
C LEU A 21 8.65 -7.29 0.02
N SER A 22 8.03 -8.25 -0.67
CA SER A 22 7.39 -9.38 0.02
C SER A 22 8.44 -10.46 0.25
N GLU A 23 9.29 -10.27 1.25
CA GLU A 23 10.07 -11.37 1.81
C GLU A 23 9.10 -12.34 2.49
N ASP A 24 9.04 -13.54 1.94
CA ASP A 24 8.36 -14.70 2.50
C ASP A 24 8.91 -15.00 3.91
N GLU A 25 8.15 -14.67 4.95
CA GLU A 25 8.34 -15.21 6.30
C GLU A 25 7.16 -16.12 6.62
N GLU A 26 7.27 -17.37 6.15
CA GLU A 26 6.47 -18.50 6.62
C GLU A 26 6.84 -18.81 8.09
N ASN A 27 6.33 -18.04 9.04
CA ASN A 27 6.41 -18.42 10.46
C ASN A 27 5.33 -19.48 10.77
N SER A 28 5.61 -20.73 10.40
CA SER A 28 4.94 -21.90 10.94
C SER A 28 5.57 -22.29 12.28
N GLU A 29 5.11 -21.68 13.38
CA GLU A 29 5.32 -22.23 14.72
C GLU A 29 3.99 -22.69 15.33
N SER A 30 3.65 -23.96 15.05
CA SER A 30 2.70 -24.71 15.85
C SER A 30 3.44 -25.23 17.08
N SER A 31 3.30 -24.55 18.21
CA SER A 31 3.62 -25.12 19.52
C SER A 31 2.32 -25.26 20.31
N GLY A 32 1.59 -26.34 20.01
CA GLY A 32 0.50 -26.81 20.83
C GLY A 32 1.07 -27.65 21.95
N SER A 33 1.22 -27.08 23.15
CA SER A 33 1.47 -27.86 24.35
C SER A 33 0.26 -28.74 24.63
N GLU A 34 0.42 -30.04 24.41
CA GLU A 34 -0.52 -31.07 24.86
C GLU A 34 -0.29 -31.32 26.36
N GLU A 35 -1.21 -30.86 27.19
CA GLU A 35 -1.39 -31.37 28.54
C GLU A 35 -2.85 -31.80 28.77
N LYS A 36 -2.97 -33.12 29.02
CA LYS A 36 -4.14 -33.99 29.09
C LYS A 36 -5.41 -33.39 29.73
N PRO A 37 -6.62 -33.61 29.18
CA PRO A 37 -7.85 -33.35 29.90
C PRO A 37 -8.17 -34.52 30.86
N PHE A 38 -8.46 -34.19 32.11
CA PHE A 38 -9.07 -35.13 33.06
C PHE A 38 -10.46 -35.54 32.57
N HIS A 39 -10.69 -36.86 32.50
CA HIS A 39 -11.97 -37.47 32.17
C HIS A 39 -12.93 -37.30 33.35
N VAL A 40 -13.94 -36.45 33.19
CA VAL A 40 -15.16 -36.49 34.01
C VAL A 40 -16.31 -36.76 33.06
N GLU A 41 -16.87 -37.96 33.13
CA GLU A 41 -18.11 -38.29 32.45
C GLU A 41 -19.22 -37.41 33.03
N ASN A 42 -19.82 -36.59 32.18
CA ASN A 42 -21.10 -35.99 32.46
C ASN A 42 -21.93 -35.99 31.19
N GLU A 43 -22.81 -36.98 31.10
CA GLU A 43 -23.90 -37.09 30.14
C GLU A 43 -24.74 -35.81 30.18
N GLY A 44 -24.71 -35.02 29.11
CA GLY A 44 -25.66 -33.93 28.90
C GLY A 44 -25.16 -32.74 28.09
N GLY A 45 -25.66 -32.62 26.86
CA GLY A 45 -25.81 -31.31 26.20
C GLY A 45 -24.90 -31.03 25.00
N LYS A 46 -25.35 -31.46 23.80
CA LYS A 46 -24.89 -30.97 22.49
C LYS A 46 -25.21 -29.48 22.32
N SER A 47 -24.36 -28.54 22.77
CA SER A 47 -24.47 -27.12 22.36
C SER A 47 -23.39 -26.16 22.92
N ARG A 48 -22.08 -26.44 22.82
CA ARG A 48 -21.05 -25.41 23.18
C ARG A 48 -19.88 -25.23 22.18
N GLY A 49 -19.99 -25.74 20.96
CA GLY A 49 -18.92 -25.66 19.95
C GLY A 49 -18.80 -24.37 19.13
N ARG A 50 -19.59 -23.31 19.41
CA ARG A 50 -19.63 -22.10 18.56
C ARG A 50 -18.83 -20.89 19.07
N LEU A 51 -18.29 -20.92 20.28
CA LEU A 51 -17.69 -19.72 20.90
C LEU A 51 -16.15 -19.71 20.92
N ALA A 52 -15.49 -20.85 20.72
CA ALA A 52 -14.02 -20.96 20.79
C ALA A 52 -13.30 -20.81 19.44
N ARG A 53 -14.04 -20.82 18.31
CA ARG A 53 -13.49 -20.72 16.95
C ARG A 53 -13.40 -19.27 16.43
N GLU A 54 -14.18 -18.39 17.04
CA GLU A 54 -14.25 -16.96 16.74
C GLU A 54 -12.92 -16.20 16.96
N PRO A 55 -12.16 -16.39 18.07
CA PRO A 55 -10.95 -15.61 18.32
C PRO A 55 -9.89 -15.82 17.24
N ARG A 56 -9.62 -17.08 16.84
CA ARG A 56 -8.62 -17.40 15.81
C ARG A 56 -8.99 -16.82 14.45
N GLN A 57 -10.27 -16.90 14.06
CA GLN A 57 -10.75 -16.31 12.81
C GLN A 57 -10.66 -14.78 12.81
N ARG A 58 -11.02 -14.13 13.94
CA ARG A 58 -10.83 -12.68 14.13
C ARG A 58 -9.37 -12.27 14.02
N HIS A 59 -8.45 -12.99 14.68
CA HIS A 59 -7.02 -12.70 14.58
C HIS A 59 -6.52 -12.81 13.14
N THR A 60 -6.90 -13.86 12.41
CA THR A 60 -6.52 -14.02 10.99
C THR A 60 -7.12 -12.92 10.10
N ALA A 61 -8.35 -12.48 10.35
CA ALA A 61 -8.97 -11.40 9.61
C ALA A 61 -8.29 -10.04 9.89
N ASN A 62 -7.96 -9.77 11.15
CA ASN A 62 -7.26 -8.55 11.55
C ASN A 62 -5.85 -8.49 10.97
N ALA A 63 -5.13 -9.63 10.91
CA ALA A 63 -3.83 -9.72 10.27
C ALA A 63 -3.93 -9.34 8.78
N ARG A 64 -4.88 -9.92 8.05
CA ARG A 64 -5.11 -9.59 6.63
C ARG A 64 -5.45 -8.12 6.42
N GLU A 65 -6.26 -7.52 7.28
CA GLU A 65 -6.60 -6.10 7.17
C GLU A 65 -5.41 -5.19 7.44
N ARG A 66 -4.53 -5.59 8.37
CA ARG A 66 -3.26 -4.90 8.61
C ARG A 66 -2.37 -4.98 7.37
N ASP A 67 -2.27 -6.13 6.73
CA ASP A 67 -1.45 -6.31 5.52
C ASP A 67 -2.00 -5.49 4.34
N ARG A 68 -3.33 -5.48 4.17
CA ARG A 68 -4.01 -4.61 3.19
C ARG A 68 -3.70 -3.14 3.45
N THR A 69 -3.78 -2.71 4.71
CA THR A 69 -3.46 -1.34 5.11
C THR A 69 -1.98 -1.01 4.91
N ASN A 70 -1.08 -1.96 5.17
CA ASN A 70 0.35 -1.81 4.94
C ASN A 70 0.65 -1.60 3.45
N SER A 71 0.06 -2.42 2.57
CA SER A 71 0.16 -2.26 1.12
C SER A 71 -0.24 -0.86 0.65
N VAL A 72 -1.37 -0.33 1.16
CA VAL A 72 -1.78 1.06 0.86
C VAL A 72 -0.77 2.08 1.36
N ASN A 73 -0.25 1.92 2.59
CA ASN A 73 0.73 2.84 3.17
C ASN A 73 2.07 2.81 2.40
N THR A 74 2.51 1.64 1.92
CA THR A 74 3.70 1.49 1.07
C THR A 74 3.54 2.26 -0.23
N ALA A 75 2.40 2.11 -0.92
CA ALA A 75 2.08 2.90 -2.12
C ALA A 75 2.07 4.40 -1.82
N PHE A 76 1.56 4.79 -0.64
CA PHE A 76 1.53 6.17 -0.19
C PHE A 76 2.94 6.75 0.03
N THR A 77 3.86 5.96 0.59
CA THR A 77 5.26 6.36 0.75
C THR A 77 5.96 6.51 -0.59
N ALA A 78 5.76 5.57 -1.54
CA ALA A 78 6.28 5.69 -2.89
C ALA A 78 5.74 6.93 -3.61
N LEU A 79 4.46 7.28 -3.42
CA LEU A 79 3.91 8.52 -3.98
C LEU A 79 4.62 9.76 -3.43
N ARG A 80 4.92 9.81 -2.11
CA ARG A 80 5.63 10.95 -1.51
C ARG A 80 7.00 11.18 -2.13
N THR A 81 7.74 10.13 -2.47
CA THR A 81 9.09 10.28 -3.05
C THR A 81 9.08 10.88 -4.45
N LEU A 82 7.91 10.90 -5.13
CA LEU A 82 7.74 11.46 -6.46
C LEU A 82 7.26 12.92 -6.44
N ILE A 83 6.84 13.44 -5.27
CA ILE A 83 6.35 14.81 -5.13
C ILE A 83 7.55 15.71 -4.82
N PRO A 84 7.85 16.71 -5.67
CA PRO A 84 8.93 17.65 -5.38
C PRO A 84 8.58 18.50 -4.15
N THR A 85 9.44 18.53 -3.13
CA THR A 85 9.29 19.38 -1.94
C THR A 85 10.60 20.03 -1.52
N GLU A 86 10.52 21.12 -0.76
CA GLU A 86 11.66 21.74 -0.10
C GLU A 86 11.39 21.80 1.42
N PRO A 87 12.21 21.15 2.27
CA PRO A 87 13.28 20.21 1.93
C PRO A 87 12.74 18.89 1.32
N ALA A 88 13.61 18.10 0.69
CA ALA A 88 13.23 16.87 -0.04
C ALA A 88 12.64 15.77 0.88
N ASP A 89 12.94 15.82 2.17
CA ASP A 89 12.45 14.90 3.20
C ASP A 89 11.24 15.43 3.97
N ARG A 90 10.58 16.50 3.48
CA ARG A 90 9.37 17.06 4.10
C ARG A 90 8.32 15.96 4.26
N LYS A 91 7.88 15.75 5.50
CA LYS A 91 6.82 14.79 5.82
C LYS A 91 5.46 15.34 5.40
N LEU A 92 4.87 14.74 4.37
CA LEU A 92 3.53 15.07 3.89
C LEU A 92 2.45 14.18 4.54
N SER A 93 1.37 14.80 5.00
CA SER A 93 0.16 14.08 5.43
C SER A 93 -0.53 13.39 4.25
N LYS A 94 -1.53 12.52 4.54
CA LYS A 94 -2.27 11.83 3.48
C LYS A 94 -3.02 12.81 2.57
N ILE A 95 -3.68 13.80 3.14
CA ILE A 95 -4.41 14.77 2.32
C ILE A 95 -3.48 15.66 1.50
N GLU A 96 -2.36 16.11 2.08
CA GLU A 96 -1.39 16.93 1.35
C GLU A 96 -0.77 16.16 0.18
N THR A 97 -0.36 14.90 0.40
CA THR A 97 0.25 14.08 -0.66
C THR A 97 -0.70 13.93 -1.86
N LEU A 98 -2.00 13.69 -1.61
CA LEU A 98 -2.98 13.58 -2.69
C LEU A 98 -3.18 14.91 -3.43
N ARG A 99 -3.29 16.02 -2.69
CA ARG A 99 -3.44 17.36 -3.28
C ARG A 99 -2.23 17.75 -4.12
N LEU A 100 -1.04 17.56 -3.58
CA LEU A 100 0.22 17.90 -4.24
C LEU A 100 0.48 17.00 -5.45
N ALA A 101 0.19 15.70 -5.38
CA ALA A 101 0.29 14.81 -6.52
C ALA A 101 -0.64 15.25 -7.66
N SER A 102 -1.90 15.60 -7.37
CA SER A 102 -2.83 16.10 -8.39
C SER A 102 -2.36 17.41 -9.01
N SER A 103 -1.86 18.35 -8.19
CA SER A 103 -1.28 19.61 -8.66
C SER A 103 -0.08 19.36 -9.58
N TYR A 104 0.80 18.43 -9.20
CA TYR A 104 2.01 18.12 -9.93
C TYR A 104 1.72 17.44 -11.28
N ILE A 105 0.76 16.52 -11.35
CA ILE A 105 0.29 15.93 -12.61
C ILE A 105 -0.22 17.02 -13.56
N SER A 106 -1.07 17.92 -13.09
CA SER A 106 -1.59 19.03 -13.91
C SER A 106 -0.49 19.96 -14.38
N HIS A 107 0.48 20.27 -13.51
CA HIS A 107 1.64 21.09 -13.87
C HIS A 107 2.48 20.44 -14.98
N LEU A 108 2.84 19.16 -14.84
CA LEU A 108 3.58 18.43 -15.87
C LEU A 108 2.79 18.37 -17.18
N GLY A 109 1.46 18.20 -17.11
CA GLY A 109 0.58 18.27 -18.28
C GLY A 109 0.69 19.60 -19.02
N ASN A 110 0.65 20.72 -18.28
CA ASN A 110 0.79 22.06 -18.87
C ASN A 110 2.16 22.28 -19.50
N VAL A 111 3.24 21.86 -18.83
CA VAL A 111 4.62 21.96 -19.34
C VAL A 111 4.75 21.21 -20.68
N LEU A 112 4.18 20.00 -20.77
CA LEU A 112 4.26 19.17 -21.98
C LEU A 112 3.36 19.70 -23.12
N LEU A 113 2.20 20.26 -22.81
CA LEU A 113 1.20 20.66 -23.81
C LEU A 113 1.36 22.10 -24.31
N LEU A 114 1.66 23.04 -23.41
CA LEU A 114 1.73 24.46 -23.74
C LEU A 114 3.17 24.92 -24.01
N GLY A 115 4.17 24.07 -23.76
CA GLY A 115 5.58 24.46 -23.86
C GLY A 115 5.98 25.54 -22.86
N GLU A 116 5.11 25.85 -21.88
CA GLU A 116 5.40 26.78 -20.80
C GLU A 116 6.35 26.10 -19.81
N ALA A 117 7.63 26.16 -20.13
CA ALA A 117 8.71 25.90 -19.19
C ALA A 117 8.95 27.11 -18.24
N GLY A 118 8.15 28.18 -18.34
CA GLY A 118 8.45 29.47 -17.72
C GLY A 118 7.21 30.18 -17.16
N GLY A 119 6.74 29.73 -16.01
CA GLY A 119 5.64 30.36 -15.28
C GLY A 119 5.66 30.06 -13.78
N SER A 120 6.82 30.31 -13.15
CA SER A 120 7.12 30.70 -11.74
C SER A 120 6.19 30.36 -10.55
N GLY A 121 5.28 29.40 -10.64
CA GLY A 121 4.55 28.85 -9.50
C GLY A 121 5.01 27.43 -9.24
N GLN A 122 5.96 27.22 -8.35
CA GLN A 122 6.33 25.88 -7.91
C GLN A 122 5.04 25.21 -7.37
N PRO A 123 4.53 24.13 -7.98
CA PRO A 123 3.17 23.63 -7.74
C PRO A 123 2.94 23.05 -6.34
N CYS A 124 4.01 23.02 -5.54
CA CYS A 124 4.13 22.30 -4.28
C CYS A 124 4.66 23.14 -3.11
N HIS A 125 4.87 24.44 -3.29
CA HIS A 125 5.19 25.36 -2.19
C HIS A 125 3.92 25.86 -1.50
N GLY A 126 3.37 25.08 -0.57
CA GLY A 126 2.38 25.61 0.37
C GLY A 126 1.47 24.57 0.98
N ALA A 127 1.67 24.33 2.27
CA ALA A 127 0.57 24.29 3.23
C ALA A 127 0.73 25.54 4.11
#